data_AF-A0A4Q6XLA4-F1
#
_entry.id   AF-A0A4Q6XLA4-F1
#
_cell.length_a   1.000
_cell.length_b   1.000
_cell.length_c   1.000
_cell.angle_alpha   90.00
_cell.angle_beta   90.00
_cell.angle_gamma   90.00
#
_symmetry.space_group_name_H-M   'P 1'
#
loop_
_entity.id
_entity.type
_entity.pdbx_description
1 polymer ?
#
loop_
_entity_poly.entity_id
_entity_poly.type
_entity_poly.pdbx_seq_one_letter_code
_entity_poly.pdbx_strand_id
1 'polypeptide(L)'
;MNGDEPRYCLIGPRVLIAERDYQFSLYAVDVTVSNGMRGRHVLAVPVAISAVSFTVGVMLTEQDSRKADAGDIEAIASLANAVQGGFRRFRTFPANELGRFVL
;
A
#
# COMPACT_ATOMS: atom_id res chain seq x y z
N MET A 1 3.56 -0.71 -27.94
CA MET A 1 2.24 -0.38 -27.35
C MET A 1 2.52 0.12 -25.95
N ASN A 2 2.35 1.43 -25.72
CA ASN A 2 2.54 2.04 -24.42
C ASN A 2 1.51 1.42 -23.46
N GLY A 3 1.96 0.50 -22.60
CA GLY A 3 1.11 -0.07 -21.57
C GLY A 3 0.92 0.98 -20.50
N ASP A 4 -0.20 1.69 -20.55
CA ASP A 4 -0.56 2.66 -19.52
C ASP A 4 -0.49 1.98 -18.15
N GLU A 5 0.30 2.56 -17.24
CA GLU A 5 0.36 2.10 -15.86
C GLU A 5 -1.07 2.07 -15.27
N PRO A 6 -1.42 1.02 -14.51
CA PRO A 6 -2.76 0.90 -13.95
C PRO A 6 -3.03 2.09 -13.02
N ARG A 7 -4.15 2.78 -13.24
CA ARG A 7 -4.57 3.91 -12.39
C ARG A 7 -5.31 3.37 -11.16
N TYR A 8 -4.94 3.86 -9.99
CA TYR A 8 -5.57 3.51 -8.72
C TYR A 8 -6.54 4.62 -8.33
N CYS A 9 -7.77 4.23 -8.01
CA CYS A 9 -8.80 5.13 -7.52
C CYS A 9 -9.21 4.68 -6.12
N LEU A 10 -9.03 5.56 -5.13
CA LEU A 10 -9.55 5.33 -3.79
C LEU A 10 -11.00 5.76 -3.70
N ILE A 11 -11.82 4.92 -3.09
CA ILE A 11 -13.24 5.11 -2.92
C ILE A 11 -13.54 5.21 -1.43
N GLY A 12 -14.21 6.30 -1.04
CA GLY A 12 -14.66 6.49 0.34
C GLY A 12 -13.57 6.99 1.31
N PRO A 13 -13.92 7.06 2.61
CA PRO A 13 -13.01 7.54 3.65
C PRO A 13 -11.89 6.54 3.89
N ARG A 14 -10.72 7.06 4.26
CA ARG A 14 -9.54 6.26 4.64
C ARG A 14 -9.48 6.18 6.15
N VAL A 15 -9.37 4.97 6.67
CA VAL A 15 -9.23 4.75 8.11
C VAL A 15 -7.87 4.13 8.36
N LEU A 16 -7.02 4.79 9.15
CA LEU A 16 -5.77 4.21 9.62
C LEU A 16 -6.12 3.09 10.61
N ILE A 17 -5.71 1.86 10.30
CA ILE A 17 -6.03 0.68 11.13
C ILE A 17 -4.80 0.15 11.88
N ALA A 18 -3.60 0.35 11.35
CA ALA A 18 -2.35 0.00 12.01
C ALA A 18 -1.20 0.83 11.47
N GLU A 19 -0.19 1.06 12.31
CA GLU A 19 1.02 1.77 11.94
C GLU A 19 2.21 1.20 12.71
N ARG A 20 3.38 1.21 12.07
CA ARG A 20 4.67 0.99 12.71
C ARG A 20 5.65 2.03 12.18
N ASP A 21 6.24 2.78 13.10
CA ASP A 21 7.17 3.87 12.80
C ASP A 21 8.25 3.42 11.82
N TYR A 22 8.44 4.21 10.76
CA TYR A 22 9.41 3.99 9.68
C TYR A 22 9.27 2.66 8.92
N GLN A 23 8.20 1.89 9.15
CA GLN A 23 7.98 0.59 8.53
C GLN A 23 6.75 0.57 7.64
N PHE A 24 5.58 0.99 8.14
CA PHE A 24 4.37 1.11 7.33
C PHE A 24 3.24 1.85 8.04
N SER A 25 2.28 2.32 7.25
CA SER A 25 0.94 2.70 7.71
C SER A 25 -0.08 1.91 6.88
N LEU A 26 -1.04 1.26 7.54
CA LEU A 26 -2.05 0.41 6.92
C LEU A 26 -3.43 1.09 7.02
N TYR A 27 -4.08 1.22 5.87
CA TYR A 27 -5.38 1.90 5.76
C TYR A 27 -6.45 0.93 5.28
N ALA A 28 -7.62 0.95 5.93
CA ALA A 28 -8.85 0.46 5.35
C ALA A 28 -9.42 1.52 4.41
N VAL A 29 -9.48 1.17 3.12
CA VAL A 29 -9.99 2.02 2.04
C VAL A 29 -10.30 1.13 0.83
N ASP A 30 -11.46 1.34 0.22
CA ASP A 30 -11.79 0.66 -1.02
C ASP A 30 -10.95 1.23 -2.16
N VAL A 31 -10.30 0.34 -2.93
CA VAL A 31 -9.47 0.69 -4.08
C VAL A 31 -10.07 0.04 -5.30
N THR A 32 -10.22 0.82 -6.37
CA THR A 32 -10.49 0.29 -7.72
C THR A 32 -9.32 0.61 -8.63
N VAL A 33 -8.84 -0.40 -9.33
CA VAL A 33 -7.77 -0.27 -10.32
C VAL A 33 -8.40 -0.22 -11.71
N SER A 34 -7.82 0.56 -12.63
CA SER A 34 -8.35 0.72 -13.99
C SER A 34 -8.51 -0.59 -14.78
N ASN A 35 -7.80 -1.66 -14.39
CA ASN A 35 -7.94 -2.99 -14.96
C ASN A 35 -9.08 -3.83 -14.34
N GLY A 36 -9.92 -3.23 -13.50
CA GLY A 36 -11.07 -3.86 -12.86
C GLY A 36 -10.76 -4.57 -11.52
N MET A 37 -9.50 -4.63 -11.10
CA MET A 37 -9.16 -5.16 -9.78
C MET A 37 -9.71 -4.26 -8.67
N ARG A 38 -10.09 -4.88 -7.55
CA ARG A 38 -10.54 -4.18 -6.35
C ARG A 38 -9.78 -4.70 -5.13
N GLY A 39 -9.68 -3.85 -4.12
CA GLY A 39 -9.11 -4.18 -2.83
C GLY A 39 -9.72 -3.31 -1.74
N ARG A 40 -9.57 -3.72 -0.48
CA ARG A 40 -10.19 -3.06 0.68
C ARG A 40 -9.18 -2.42 1.63
N HIS A 41 -7.90 -2.67 1.36
CA HIS A 41 -6.79 -2.17 2.17
C HIS A 41 -5.65 -1.69 1.31
N VAL A 42 -4.97 -0.67 1.82
CA VAL A 42 -3.73 -0.14 1.25
C VAL A 42 -2.66 -0.11 2.33
N LEU A 43 -1.52 -0.70 2.02
CA LEU A 43 -0.31 -0.63 2.80
C LEU A 43 0.59 0.46 2.23
N ALA A 44 0.81 1.54 2.98
CA ALA A 44 1.77 2.58 2.67
C ALA A 44 3.13 2.21 3.30
N VAL A 45 4.17 2.14 2.48
CA VAL A 45 5.50 1.68 2.88
C VAL A 45 6.54 2.74 2.51
N PRO A 46 7.29 3.29 3.49
CA PRO A 46 8.44 4.14 3.21
C PRO A 46 9.56 3.28 2.62
N VAL A 47 10.11 3.71 1.49
CA VAL A 47 11.19 3.07 0.76
C VAL A 47 12.34 4.06 0.64
N ALA A 48 13.55 3.62 0.97
CA ALA A 48 14.78 4.39 0.78
C ALA A 48 15.66 3.72 -0.28
N ILE A 49 16.07 4.49 -1.28
CA ILE A 49 17.03 4.05 -2.30
C ILE A 49 18.16 5.07 -2.33
N SER A 50 19.35 4.65 -1.89
CA SER A 50 20.50 5.55 -1.76
C SER A 50 20.12 6.77 -0.89
N ALA A 51 20.25 7.99 -1.41
CA ALA A 51 19.94 9.23 -0.69
C ALA A 51 18.47 9.69 -0.77
N VAL A 52 17.59 8.94 -1.44
CA VAL A 52 16.19 9.35 -1.68
C VAL A 52 15.24 8.47 -0.88
N SER A 53 14.32 9.09 -0.14
CA SER A 53 13.21 8.40 0.52
C SER A 53 11.87 8.83 -0.08
N PHE A 54 10.98 7.87 -0.29
CA PHE A 54 9.63 8.10 -0.77
C PHE A 54 8.70 7.01 -0.23
N THR A 55 7.39 7.25 -0.22
CA THR A 55 6.41 6.27 0.24
C THR A 55 5.66 5.69 -0.95
N VAL A 56 5.54 4.37 -0.98
CA VAL A 56 4.75 3.64 -1.99
C VAL A 56 3.48 3.07 -1.36
N GLY A 57 2.38 3.12 -2.09
CA GLY A 57 1.16 2.39 -1.78
C GLY A 57 1.16 1.02 -2.42
N VAL A 58 0.70 0.01 -1.67
CA VAL A 58 0.44 -1.35 -2.16
C VAL A 58 -0.98 -1.71 -1.80
N MET A 59 -1.81 -2.01 -2.80
CA MET A 59 -3.13 -2.60 -2.56
C MET A 59 -2.94 -4.03 -2.07
N LEU A 60 -3.52 -4.36 -0.91
CA LEU A 60 -3.42 -5.72 -0.38
C LEU A 60 -4.21 -6.70 -1.24
N THR A 61 -3.73 -7.94 -1.32
CA THR A 61 -4.54 -9.04 -1.84
C THR A 61 -5.73 -9.30 -0.90
N GLU A 62 -6.74 -10.03 -1.36
CA GLU A 62 -7.84 -10.46 -0.48
C GLU A 62 -7.34 -11.32 0.69
N GLN A 63 -6.31 -12.14 0.48
CA GLN A 63 -5.72 -12.95 1.54
C GLN A 63 -5.04 -12.07 2.61
N ASP A 64 -4.25 -11.09 2.20
CA ASP A 64 -3.57 -10.19 3.15
C ASP A 64 -4.55 -9.21 3.81
N SER A 65 -5.61 -8.83 3.09
CA SER A 65 -6.73 -8.07 3.68
C SER A 65 -7.41 -8.85 4.81
N ARG A 66 -7.60 -10.17 4.68
CA ARG A 66 -8.14 -10.98 5.77
C ARG A 66 -7.21 -11.05 6.98
N LYS A 67 -5.90 -11.04 6.77
CA LYS A 67 -4.91 -10.97 7.86
C LYS A 67 -4.98 -9.62 8.59
N ALA A 68 -5.09 -8.54 7.82
CA ALA A 68 -5.34 -7.21 8.37
C ALA A 68 -6.64 -7.15 9.19
N ASP A 69 -7.75 -7.66 8.64
CA ASP A 69 -9.06 -7.75 9.32
C ASP A 69 -8.97 -8.59 10.62
N ALA A 70 -8.13 -9.62 10.63
CA ALA A 70 -7.88 -10.48 11.81
C ALA A 70 -6.89 -9.87 12.82
N GLY A 71 -6.32 -8.70 12.55
CA GLY A 71 -5.33 -8.06 13.42
C GLY A 71 -3.95 -8.72 13.40
N ASP A 72 -3.63 -9.52 12.38
CA ASP A 72 -2.29 -10.13 12.21
C ASP A 72 -1.29 -9.11 11.68
N ILE A 73 -0.89 -8.19 12.56
CA ILE A 73 0.00 -7.08 12.25
C ILE A 73 1.41 -7.58 11.91
N GLU A 74 1.85 -8.73 12.41
CA GLU A 74 3.16 -9.29 12.07
C GLU A 74 3.22 -9.76 10.62
N ALA A 75 2.15 -10.39 10.10
CA ALA A 75 2.10 -10.72 8.69
C ALA A 75 2.14 -9.47 7.79
N ILE A 76 1.49 -8.38 8.21
CA ILE A 76 1.54 -7.09 7.49
C ILE A 76 2.94 -6.48 7.56
N ALA A 77 3.60 -6.52 8.73
CA ALA A 77 4.97 -6.05 8.89
C ALA A 77 5.94 -6.84 8.01
N SER A 78 5.76 -8.16 7.91
CA SER A 78 6.54 -9.00 7.00
C SER A 78 6.33 -8.62 5.54
N LEU A 79 5.10 -8.29 5.13
CA LEU A 79 4.81 -7.79 3.78
C LEU A 79 5.47 -6.42 3.54
N ALA A 80 5.37 -5.49 4.50
CA ALA A 80 6.02 -4.19 4.42
C ALA A 80 7.54 -4.31 4.23
N ASN A 81 8.20 -5.18 4.99
CA ASN A 81 9.63 -5.46 4.84
C ASN A 81 9.97 -6.00 3.43
N ALA A 82 9.13 -6.89 2.88
CA ALA A 82 9.32 -7.40 1.53
C ALA A 82 9.16 -6.28 0.47
N VAL A 83 8.22 -5.35 0.68
CA VAL A 83 8.06 -4.17 -0.16
C VAL A 83 9.28 -3.26 -0.04
N GLN A 84 9.79 -2.96 1.17
CA GLN A 84 11.00 -2.14 1.35
C GLN A 84 12.21 -2.73 0.61
N GLY A 85 12.44 -4.04 0.73
CA GLY A 85 13.57 -4.73 0.09
C GLY A 85 13.41 -4.95 -1.41
N GLY A 86 12.22 -4.75 -1.97
CA GLY A 86 11.90 -5.23 -3.32
C GLY A 86 10.76 -4.53 -4.04
N PHE A 87 10.44 -3.27 -3.72
CA PHE A 87 9.21 -2.58 -4.17
C PHE A 87 8.97 -2.64 -5.68
N ARG A 88 10.03 -2.70 -6.52
CA ARG A 88 9.93 -2.88 -7.98
C ARG A 88 9.27 -4.18 -8.42
N ARG A 89 9.21 -5.18 -7.53
CA ARG A 89 8.53 -6.48 -7.74
C ARG A 89 7.04 -6.41 -7.41
N PHE A 90 6.61 -5.33 -6.74
CA PHE A 90 5.23 -5.11 -6.35
C PHE A 90 4.58 -4.11 -7.32
N ARG A 91 3.28 -4.30 -7.56
CA ARG A 91 2.47 -3.26 -8.19
C ARG A 91 2.25 -2.14 -7.18
N THR A 92 3.18 -1.20 -7.18
CA THR A 92 3.19 -0.03 -6.31
C THR A 92 2.64 1.17 -7.05
N PHE A 93 2.17 2.14 -6.30
CA PHE A 93 1.82 3.45 -6.81
C PHE A 93 2.28 4.53 -5.84
N PRO A 94 2.50 5.77 -6.29
CA PRO A 94 2.98 6.84 -5.43
C PRO A 94 1.99 7.08 -4.29
N ALA A 95 2.44 6.97 -3.03
CA ALA A 95 1.52 7.10 -1.90
C ALA A 95 0.98 8.54 -1.73
N ASN A 96 1.56 9.53 -2.39
CA ASN A 96 0.99 10.87 -2.51
C ASN A 96 -0.32 10.90 -3.34
N GLU A 97 -0.56 9.93 -4.24
CA GLU A 97 -1.84 9.76 -4.95
C GLU A 97 -2.94 9.25 -4.01
N LEU A 98 -2.55 8.62 -2.91
CA LEU A 98 -3.43 8.33 -1.79
C LEU A 98 -3.66 9.58 -0.93
N GLY A 99 -3.52 10.80 -1.47
CA GLY A 99 -3.74 12.11 -0.83
C GLY A 99 -2.97 12.32 0.47
N ARG A 100 -1.88 13.10 0.43
CA ARG A 100 -1.07 13.58 1.57
C ARG A 100 -1.18 12.71 2.84
N PHE A 101 -0.41 11.62 2.90
CA PHE A 101 -0.01 11.09 4.19
C PHE A 101 0.93 12.10 4.83
N VAL A 102 0.45 12.79 5.85
CA VAL A 102 1.32 13.52 6.76
C VAL A 102 1.92 12.45 7.65
N LEU A 103 3.21 12.16 7.44
CA LEU A 103 4.06 11.53 8.45
C LEU A 103 4.25 12.50 9.62
#